data_AF-A0AAN5D0B1-F1
#
_entry.id   AF-A0AAN5D0B1-F1
#
_cell.length_a   1.000
_cell.length_b   1.000
_cell.length_c   1.000
_cell.angle_alpha   90.00
_cell.angle_beta   90.00
_cell.angle_gamma   90.00
#
_symmetry.space_group_name_H-M   'P 1'
#
loop_
_entity.id
_entity.type
_entity.pdbx_description
1 polymer ?
#
loop_
_entity_poly.entity_id
_entity_poly.type
_entity_poly.pdbx_seq_one_letter_code
_entity_poly.pdbx_strand_id
1 'polypeptide(L)' 'EQMFDLMAEDVEVKDALDASEYQLSEGRITVTDLSFEYHEGKKVLEDIFFSVSSGETIALVGSSGSGKSTIIRLLF' A
#
# COMPACT_ATOMS: atom_id res chain seq x y z
N GLU A 1 6.74 -14.51 29.89
CA GLU A 1 6.98 -13.07 29.68
C GLU A 1 7.06 -12.73 28.20
N GLN A 2 7.98 -13.31 27.41
CA GLN A 2 8.09 -13.06 25.95
C GLN A 2 6.78 -13.20 25.13
N MET A 3 5.88 -14.13 25.48
CA MET A 3 4.58 -14.27 24.80
C MET A 3 3.65 -13.06 25.02
N PHE A 4 3.72 -12.44 26.21
CA PHE A 4 2.89 -11.27 26.53
C PHE A 4 3.42 -10.00 25.85
N ASP A 5 4.73 -9.89 25.65
CA ASP A 5 5.35 -8.77 24.94
C ASP A 5 4.93 -8.73 23.46
N LEU A 6 4.88 -9.90 22.80
CA LEU A 6 4.40 -10.00 21.42
C LEU A 6 2.91 -9.63 21.29
N MET A 7 2.09 -9.93 22.31
CA MET A 7 0.67 -9.55 22.30
C MET A 7 0.46 -8.05 22.54
N ALA A 8 1.46 -7.36 23.11
CA ALA A 8 1.43 -5.93 23.38
C ALA A 8 1.96 -5.10 22.19
N GLU A 9 2.41 -5.75 21.11
CA GLU A 9 2.87 -5.07 19.91
C GLU A 9 1.70 -4.44 19.17
N ASP A 10 1.74 -3.11 19.01
CA ASP A 10 0.70 -2.37 18.28
C ASP A 10 0.77 -2.69 16.79
N VAL A 11 -0.30 -3.25 16.24
CA VAL A 11 -0.44 -3.41 14.79
C VAL A 11 -0.48 -2.02 14.15
N GLU A 12 0.42 -1.75 13.21
CA GLU A 12 0.52 -0.43 12.55
C GLU A 12 -0.71 -0.08 11.71
N VAL A 13 -1.35 -1.10 11.11
CA VAL A 13 -2.58 -0.95 10.31
C VAL A 13 -3.77 -1.40 11.14
N LYS A 14 -4.68 -0.47 11.45
CA LYS A 14 -5.88 -0.72 12.24
C LYS A 14 -7.11 -0.28 11.44
N ASP A 15 -8.15 -1.09 11.48
CA ASP A 15 -9.45 -0.69 10.96
C ASP A 15 -10.02 0.47 11.78
N ALA A 16 -10.76 1.36 11.12
CA ALA A 16 -11.53 2.39 11.81
C ALA A 16 -12.67 1.75 12.64
N LEU A 17 -13.10 2.40 13.72
CA LEU A 17 -14.16 1.88 14.60
C LEU A 17 -15.50 1.68 13.89
N ASP A 18 -15.74 2.44 12.83
CA ASP A 18 -16.92 2.42 11.98
C ASP A 18 -16.65 1.77 10.61
N ALA A 19 -15.55 1.01 10.48
CA ALA A 19 -15.25 0.29 9.26
C ALA A 19 -16.38 -0.68 8.90
N SER A 20 -16.93 -0.51 7.70
CA SER A 20 -17.90 -1.43 7.10
C SER A 20 -17.21 -2.40 6.16
N GLU A 21 -17.78 -3.59 5.99
CA GLU A 21 -17.34 -4.49 4.92
C GLU A 21 -17.44 -3.82 3.55
N TYR A 22 -16.33 -3.81 2.81
CA TYR A 22 -16.30 -3.27 1.47
C TYR A 22 -16.87 -4.29 0.47
N GLN A 23 -17.97 -3.94 -0.19
CA GLN A 23 -18.52 -4.74 -1.29
C GLN A 23 -17.91 -4.28 -2.62
N LEU A 24 -17.06 -5.13 -3.19
CA LEU A 24 -16.40 -4.84 -4.47
C LEU A 24 -17.43 -4.79 -5.62
N SER A 25 -17.60 -3.61 -6.22
CA SER A 25 -18.51 -3.38 -7.35
C SER A 25 -17.80 -3.38 -8.71
N GLU A 26 -16.60 -2.79 -8.79
CA GLU A 26 -15.72 -2.80 -9.96
C GLU A 26 -14.28 -3.08 -9.53
N GLY A 27 -13.55 -3.86 -10.34
CA GLY A 27 -12.11 -4.12 -10.15
C GLY A 27 -11.21 -2.99 -10.65
N ARG A 28 -11.61 -1.72 -10.45
CA ARG A 28 -10.81 -0.56 -10.84
C ARG A 28 -9.87 -0.18 -9.69
N ILE A 29 -8.60 0.03 -10.02
CA ILE A 29 -7.60 0.55 -9.08
C ILE A 29 -7.28 1.98 -9.46
N THR A 30 -7.24 2.88 -8.48
CA THR A 30 -6.82 4.27 -8.69
C THR A 30 -5.89 4.65 -7.56
N VAL A 31 -4.67 5.01 -7.92
CA VAL A 31 -3.63 5.51 -7.02
C VAL A 31 -3.48 7.00 -7.27
N THR A 32 -3.68 7.78 -6.23
CA THR A 32 -3.59 9.24 -6.25
C THR A 32 -2.72 9.71 -5.10
N ASP A 33 -1.81 10.65 -5.38
CA ASP A 33 -1.00 11.32 -4.37
C ASP A 33 -0.20 10.33 -3.50
N LEU A 34 0.33 9.27 -4.13
CA LEU A 34 1.09 8.26 -3.41
C LEU A 34 2.55 8.72 -3.26
N SER A 35 2.87 9.15 -2.04
CA SER A 35 4.23 9.36 -1.54
C SER A 35 4.48 8.42 -0.37
N PHE A 36 5.65 7.76 -0.33
CA PHE A 36 5.94 6.77 0.71
C PHE A 36 7.43 6.72 1.04
N GLU A 37 7.73 6.55 2.33
CA GLU A 37 9.06 6.33 2.87
C GLU A 37 9.03 5.24 3.96
N TYR A 38 10.08 4.40 4.02
CA TYR A 38 10.26 3.43 5.11
C TYR A 38 10.94 4.05 6.33
N HIS A 39 11.75 5.08 6.09
CA HIS A 39 12.50 5.80 7.10
C HIS A 39 12.36 7.28 6.82
N GLU A 40 12.20 8.05 7.89
CA GLU A 40 12.01 9.49 7.82
C GLU A 40 13.08 10.16 6.95
N GLY A 41 12.64 10.96 5.99
CA GLY A 41 13.52 11.76 5.12
C GLY A 41 14.07 11.00 3.91
N LYS A 42 13.62 9.78 3.64
CA LYS A 42 14.02 9.01 2.44
C LYS A 42 12.81 8.43 1.71
N LYS A 43 12.22 9.28 0.87
CA LYS A 43 11.16 8.89 -0.06
C LYS A 43 11.62 7.79 -1.01
N VAL A 44 10.85 6.71 -1.04
CA VAL A 44 10.96 5.63 -2.03
C VAL A 44 10.00 5.87 -3.19
N LEU A 45 8.83 6.44 -2.88
CA LEU A 45 7.82 6.87 -3.84
C LEU A 45 7.52 8.34 -3.59
N GLU A 46 7.35 9.10 -4.66
CA GLU A 46 7.01 10.51 -4.61
C GLU A 46 6.01 10.80 -5.73
N ASP A 47 4.88 11.37 -5.34
CA ASP A 47 3.85 11.91 -6.22
C ASP A 47 3.43 10.94 -7.35
N ILE A 48 3.11 9.69 -6.97
CA ILE A 48 2.71 8.65 -7.93
C ILE A 48 1.19 8.71 -8.20
N PHE A 49 0.84 8.74 -9.49
CA PHE A 49 -0.54 8.75 -9.99
C PHE A 49 -0.72 7.73 -11.12
N PHE A 50 -1.66 6.80 -10.96
CA PHE A 50 -2.09 5.93 -12.05
C PHE A 50 -3.46 5.31 -11.78
N SER A 51 -4.10 4.84 -12.84
CA SER A 51 -5.36 4.10 -12.78
C SER A 51 -5.28 2.84 -13.62
N VAL A 52 -5.88 1.76 -13.14
CA VAL A 52 -6.02 0.49 -13.85
C VAL A 52 -7.50 0.14 -13.91
N SER A 53 -8.02 -0.03 -15.11
CA SER A 53 -9.41 -0.40 -15.36
C SER A 53 -9.64 -1.87 -15.02
N SER A 54 -10.90 -2.24 -14.79
CA SER A 54 -11.23 -3.66 -14.58
C SER A 54 -10.88 -4.49 -15.81
N GLY A 55 -10.15 -5.59 -15.61
CA GLY A 55 -9.67 -6.47 -16.68
C GLY A 55 -8.42 -5.95 -17.42
N GLU A 56 -7.93 -4.77 -17.09
CA GLU A 56 -6.70 -4.22 -17.67
C GLU A 56 -5.46 -4.85 -17.04
N THR A 57 -4.48 -5.19 -17.86
CA THR A 57 -3.15 -5.63 -17.39
C THR A 57 -2.13 -4.57 -17.72
N ILE A 58 -1.46 -4.05 -16.69
CA ILE A 58 -0.35 -3.10 -16.84
C ILE A 58 0.96 -3.72 -16.33
N ALA A 59 2.08 -3.25 -16.87
CA ALA A 59 3.40 -3.63 -16.42
C ALA A 59 4.13 -2.41 -15.82
N LEU A 60 4.71 -2.60 -14.63
CA LEU A 60 5.56 -1.59 -14.00
C LEU A 60 7.04 -1.91 -14.29
N VAL A 61 7.71 -1.03 -15.03
CA VAL A 61 9.10 -1.26 -15.50
C VAL A 61 10.02 -0.15 -14.99
N GLY A 62 11.24 -0.51 -14.60
CA GLY A 62 12.24 0.44 -14.09
C GLY A 62 13.45 -0.26 -13.49
N SER A 63 14.53 0.48 -13.22
CA SER A 63 15.78 -0.02 -12.65
C SER A 63 15.61 -0.71 -11.28
N SER A 64 16.54 -1.57 -10.88
CA SER A 64 16.52 -2.15 -9.53
C SER A 64 16.54 -1.03 -8.46
N GLY A 65 15.71 -1.17 -7.41
CA GLY A 65 15.58 -0.17 -6.36
C GLY A 65 14.64 1.01 -6.66
N SER A 66 14.01 1.07 -7.84
CA SER A 66 13.11 2.17 -8.23
C SER A 66 11.73 2.19 -7.55
N GLY A 67 11.50 1.44 -6.46
CA GLY A 67 10.22 1.43 -5.75
C GLY A 67 9.12 0.50 -6.31
N LYS A 68 9.38 -0.31 -7.35
CA LYS A 68 8.35 -1.17 -7.97
C LYS A 68 7.67 -2.14 -7.00
N SER A 69 8.46 -2.90 -6.24
CA SER A 69 7.94 -3.83 -5.24
C SER A 69 7.24 -3.10 -4.09
N THR A 70 7.66 -1.87 -3.79
CA THR A 70 7.02 -1.02 -2.79
C THR A 70 5.62 -0.62 -3.24
N ILE A 71 5.42 -0.18 -4.49
CA ILE A 71 4.08 0.11 -5.02
C ILE A 71 3.16 -1.12 -4.89
N ILE A 72 3.63 -2.30 -5.29
CA ILE A 72 2.83 -3.53 -5.21
C ILE A 72 2.48 -3.88 -3.76
N ARG A 73 3.42 -3.70 -2.83
CA ARG A 73 3.22 -3.94 -1.39
C ARG A 73 2.27 -2.93 -0.72
N LEU A 74 2.03 -1.77 -1.32
CA LEU A 74 1.06 -0.81 -0.77
C LEU A 74 -0.37 -1.10 -1.26
N LEU A 75 -0.54 -2.02 -2.22
CA LEU A 75 -1.85 -2.47 -2.68
C LEU A 75 -2.37 -3.69 -1.89
N PHE A 76 -1.49 -4.42 -1.18
CA PHE A 76 -1.79 -5.68 -0.47
C PHE A 76 -1.00 -5.78 0.83
#